data_AF-A0A1H7T2V7-F1
#
_entry.id   AF-A0A1H7T2V7-F1
#
_cell.length_a   1.000
_cell.length_b   1.000
_cell.length_c   1.000
_cell.angle_alpha   90.00
_cell.angle_beta   90.00
_cell.angle_gamma   90.00
#
_symmetry.space_group_name_H-M   'P 1'
#
loop_
_entity.id
_entity.type
_entity.pdbx_description
1 polymer ?
#
loop_
_entity_poly.entity_id
_entity_poly.type
_entity_poly.pdbx_seq_one_letter_code
_entity_poly.pdbx_strand_id
1 'polypeptide(L)'
;MRHSDTSRRPRLTPDRRRRRRGRKFTWIALLVGLPLIAGGLASALAANNQQAAAAANPNCTLVVPPNPLGAQGLATPYQLVATDPAAGPCNEANANQSAFVEAAIVAPGGQVTLYDPLVVDQGTQPAAPTAPATVPAGSTVGIWFGFNGTSLTLKSTNGTNSLGQGRCVNGLRGSIFGQFADCNAPAFFRNANRQVAAGQLQIPAAGTAKDGLPCPTTRDFSVVDQDQSDNVVTHYLATANGRTAQNNAANKATLQNQQLVDLANGSDNLLLTQFIDPALGCTPWTRPDQSSDGTASAALPLDELSAAANQQAPIALVPLTDPMTLNNNNANRTKVNLYRAGVDMTPIGAADNGNGTTYCQNLFGNAMGIQRVFKDQALFMNGPSVDAAMANNLFTFLAMRANQSFTNLNCGGLLKAANPITLTTDGNGVVVNATFTPLGQTPPAPAVGAATPTTTCAVVSPNPAAGTTTSASPTGPTTPANPAPTGPSTPANPAASSPASACPTPMSATSATAVAPPAPVATDTAANGSPIPTASATTNGKHRRHMRW
;
A
#
# COMPACT_ATOMS: atom_id res chain seq x y z
N MET A 1 -43.01 -87.03 0.50
CA MET A 1 -42.16 -86.37 -0.52
C MET A 1 -41.70 -85.05 0.10
N ARG A 2 -40.39 -84.85 0.34
CA ARG A 2 -39.44 -84.11 -0.52
C ARG A 2 -39.99 -82.74 -0.99
N HIS A 3 -39.36 -81.59 -0.73
CA HIS A 3 -38.22 -81.26 0.16
C HIS A 3 -38.20 -79.73 0.43
N SER A 4 -37.57 -79.32 1.54
CA SER A 4 -36.67 -78.15 1.75
C SER A 4 -36.85 -76.82 0.98
N ASP A 5 -36.69 -75.62 1.58
CA ASP A 5 -36.29 -75.31 2.96
C ASP A 5 -36.71 -73.90 3.49
N THR A 6 -36.31 -73.65 4.74
CA THR A 6 -36.39 -72.46 5.62
C THR A 6 -35.68 -71.19 5.05
N SER A 7 -35.64 -69.96 5.62
CA SER A 7 -36.07 -69.28 6.87
C SER A 7 -35.96 -67.74 6.61
N ARG A 8 -36.60 -66.73 7.23
CA ARG A 8 -37.63 -66.46 8.30
C ARG A 8 -38.23 -65.05 7.95
N ARG A 9 -39.52 -64.73 8.14
CA ARG A 9 -40.30 -64.33 9.35
C ARG A 9 -39.96 -62.92 9.96
N PRO A 10 -40.96 -62.12 10.40
CA PRO A 10 -41.61 -61.10 9.52
C PRO A 10 -42.10 -59.78 10.20
N ARG A 11 -42.89 -58.98 9.45
CA ARG A 11 -43.91 -57.97 9.89
C ARG A 11 -43.36 -56.63 10.43
N LEU A 12 -44.10 -55.50 10.42
CA LEU A 12 -45.51 -55.23 10.05
C LEU A 12 -45.67 -53.81 9.45
N THR A 13 -46.73 -53.57 8.65
CA THR A 13 -47.10 -52.26 8.07
C THR A 13 -48.11 -51.47 8.93
N PRO A 14 -48.22 -50.13 8.78
CA PRO A 14 -49.12 -49.26 9.55
C PRO A 14 -50.53 -49.10 8.95
N ASP A 15 -51.49 -48.52 9.69
CA ASP A 15 -52.86 -48.24 9.22
C ASP A 15 -53.47 -46.90 9.71
N ARG A 16 -54.42 -46.39 8.90
CA ARG A 16 -55.53 -45.43 9.16
C ARG A 16 -55.34 -44.05 9.83
N ARG A 17 -55.28 -43.06 8.92
CA ARG A 17 -56.17 -41.87 8.80
C ARG A 17 -57.28 -41.65 9.87
N ARG A 18 -57.37 -40.42 10.40
CA ARG A 18 -58.64 -39.67 10.68
C ARG A 18 -58.41 -38.16 10.45
N ARG A 19 -59.12 -37.53 9.49
CA ARG A 19 -60.42 -36.79 9.58
C ARG A 19 -60.32 -35.33 10.08
N ARG A 20 -60.83 -34.39 9.27
CA ARG A 20 -60.97 -32.94 9.57
C ARG A 20 -62.15 -32.64 10.52
N ARG A 21 -61.96 -31.65 11.41
CA ARG A 21 -62.84 -30.48 11.64
C ARG A 21 -62.07 -29.48 12.52
N GLY A 22 -62.35 -28.18 12.42
CA GLY A 22 -61.59 -27.15 13.14
C GLY A 22 -62.45 -25.99 13.63
N ARG A 23 -61.85 -25.08 14.41
CA ARG A 23 -62.43 -23.78 14.78
C ARG A 23 -61.32 -22.76 15.01
N LYS A 24 -61.68 -21.48 14.85
CA LYS A 24 -60.85 -20.28 14.87
C LYS A 24 -59.94 -20.18 16.10
N PHE A 25 -58.72 -19.68 15.93
CA PHE A 25 -58.02 -18.89 16.96
C PHE A 25 -57.22 -17.74 16.32
N THR A 26 -56.93 -16.74 17.15
CA THR A 26 -56.35 -15.41 16.93
C THR A 26 -55.16 -15.27 15.97
N TRP A 27 -55.13 -14.14 15.25
CA TRP A 27 -53.91 -13.60 14.65
C TRP A 27 -52.90 -13.19 15.73
N ILE A 28 -51.65 -13.59 15.57
CA ILE A 28 -50.47 -12.93 16.14
C ILE A 28 -49.48 -12.77 14.99
N ALA A 29 -49.10 -11.53 14.66
CA ALA A 29 -48.11 -11.26 13.64
C ALA A 29 -46.72 -11.51 14.22
N LEU A 30 -46.03 -12.54 13.72
CA LEU A 30 -44.69 -12.91 14.16
C LEU A 30 -43.67 -12.41 13.12
N LEU A 31 -42.98 -11.32 13.45
CA LEU A 31 -41.98 -10.69 12.59
C LEU A 31 -40.78 -11.62 12.39
N VAL A 32 -40.55 -12.03 11.14
CA VAL A 32 -39.33 -12.77 10.75
C VAL A 32 -38.22 -11.74 10.52
N GLY A 33 -37.46 -11.45 11.57
CA GLY A 33 -36.24 -10.65 11.47
C GLY A 33 -35.08 -11.49 10.91
N LEU A 34 -34.69 -11.24 9.66
CA LEU A 34 -33.37 -11.67 9.18
C LEU A 34 -32.31 -10.69 9.72
N PRO A 35 -31.20 -11.18 10.29
CA PRO A 35 -30.03 -10.34 10.54
C PRO A 35 -29.31 -10.08 9.21
N LEU A 36 -29.30 -8.81 8.78
CA LEU A 36 -28.40 -8.34 7.73
C LEU A 36 -26.98 -8.29 8.30
N ILE A 37 -26.08 -9.14 7.79
CA ILE A 37 -24.63 -9.01 8.00
C ILE A 37 -24.08 -8.31 6.75
N ALA A 38 -23.89 -7.00 6.84
CA ALA A 38 -23.39 -6.16 5.75
C ALA A 38 -22.59 -4.97 6.30
N GLY A 39 -21.46 -4.64 5.65
CA GLY A 39 -20.75 -3.36 5.76
C GLY A 39 -20.31 -2.93 7.17
N GLY A 40 -19.17 -3.43 7.65
CA GLY A 40 -18.62 -3.10 8.97
C GLY A 40 -17.17 -2.59 8.98
N LEU A 41 -16.63 -2.13 7.85
CA LEU A 41 -15.23 -1.69 7.70
C LEU A 41 -15.13 -0.37 6.93
N ALA A 42 -15.45 0.74 7.61
CA ALA A 42 -15.03 2.10 7.26
C ALA A 42 -15.41 3.08 8.38
N SER A 43 -14.42 3.64 9.10
CA SER A 43 -14.43 4.96 9.79
C SER A 43 -13.47 5.00 10.98
N ALA A 44 -12.21 5.34 10.73
CA ALA A 44 -11.27 5.81 11.75
C ALA A 44 -10.59 7.10 11.26
N LEU A 45 -11.39 8.10 10.86
CA LEU A 45 -10.85 9.40 10.47
C LEU A 45 -10.08 10.02 11.64
N ALA A 46 -8.82 10.40 11.39
CA ALA A 46 -8.00 11.12 12.34
C ALA A 46 -8.53 12.56 12.54
N ALA A 47 -9.47 12.73 13.46
CA ALA A 47 -9.95 14.04 13.87
C ALA A 47 -8.79 14.82 14.51
N ASN A 48 -8.41 15.94 13.87
CA ASN A 48 -7.23 16.74 14.21
C ASN A 48 -7.23 17.25 15.67
N ASN A 49 -6.47 16.59 16.54
CA ASN A 49 -5.82 17.27 17.67
C ASN A 49 -4.47 17.82 17.17
N GLN A 50 -4.48 19.06 16.63
CA GLN A 50 -3.23 19.75 16.26
C GLN A 50 -2.49 20.30 17.48
N GLN A 51 -2.04 19.40 18.35
CA GLN A 51 -0.69 19.54 18.88
C GLN A 51 0.28 19.06 17.80
N ALA A 52 1.44 19.71 17.69
CA ALA A 52 2.42 19.41 16.65
C ALA A 52 3.10 18.06 16.94
N ALA A 53 2.47 16.97 16.52
CA ALA A 53 3.08 15.65 16.48
C ALA A 53 4.38 15.73 15.68
N ALA A 54 5.45 15.14 16.22
CA ALA A 54 6.70 15.03 15.48
C ALA A 54 6.45 14.26 14.17
N ALA A 55 7.05 14.74 13.07
CA ALA A 55 6.96 14.04 11.80
C ALA A 55 7.49 12.60 11.97
N ALA A 56 6.80 11.63 11.39
CA ALA A 56 7.20 10.22 11.41
C ALA A 56 8.64 10.07 10.89
N ASN A 57 9.46 9.24 11.56
CA ASN A 57 10.80 8.94 11.07
C ASN A 57 10.65 8.05 9.81
N PRO A 58 11.09 8.52 8.63
CA PRO A 58 10.86 7.79 7.38
C PRO A 58 11.76 6.56 7.22
N ASN A 59 12.75 6.36 8.10
CA ASN A 59 13.85 5.41 7.90
C ASN A 59 14.02 4.51 9.13
N CYS A 60 13.27 3.42 9.21
CA CYS A 60 13.29 2.48 10.34
C CYS A 60 14.12 1.22 10.04
N THR A 61 14.60 0.59 11.10
CA THR A 61 15.31 -0.68 11.06
C THR A 61 14.45 -1.73 11.74
N LEU A 62 14.24 -2.87 11.10
CA LEU A 62 13.54 -4.01 11.69
C LEU A 62 14.55 -5.07 12.14
N VAL A 63 14.50 -5.40 13.43
CA VAL A 63 15.36 -6.44 14.03
C VAL A 63 14.67 -7.80 13.88
N VAL A 64 15.22 -8.62 12.98
CA VAL A 64 14.75 -9.97 12.66
C VAL A 64 15.18 -10.95 13.77
N PRO A 65 14.26 -11.72 14.38
CA PRO A 65 14.54 -12.64 15.47
C PRO A 65 15.39 -13.84 15.02
N PRO A 66 16.04 -14.56 15.96
CA PRO A 66 16.92 -15.68 15.62
C PRO A 66 16.15 -16.87 15.03
N ASN A 67 16.71 -17.54 14.04
CA ASN A 67 16.07 -18.66 13.31
C ASN A 67 14.66 -18.31 12.76
N PRO A 68 14.48 -17.21 11.99
CA PRO A 68 13.17 -16.65 11.68
C PRO A 68 12.23 -17.60 10.90
N LEU A 69 12.79 -18.55 10.15
CA LEU A 69 12.04 -19.55 9.37
C LEU A 69 11.48 -20.72 10.21
N GLY A 70 11.74 -20.74 11.52
CA GLY A 70 11.20 -21.75 12.44
C GLY A 70 9.99 -21.25 13.21
N ALA A 71 9.18 -22.16 13.75
CA ALA A 71 7.98 -21.82 14.54
C ALA A 71 8.24 -20.78 15.65
N GLN A 72 9.29 -20.97 16.46
CA GLN A 72 9.67 -19.99 17.48
C GLN A 72 10.13 -18.65 16.87
N GLY A 73 10.77 -18.65 15.70
CA GLY A 73 11.21 -17.44 15.01
C GLY A 73 10.03 -16.60 14.52
N LEU A 74 9.02 -17.25 13.92
CA LEU A 74 7.76 -16.60 13.52
C LEU A 74 6.99 -16.06 14.73
N ALA A 75 6.86 -16.84 15.80
CA ALA A 75 6.10 -16.45 17.00
C ALA A 75 6.81 -15.41 17.91
N THR A 76 8.08 -15.09 17.64
CA THR A 76 8.85 -14.09 18.39
C THR A 76 8.66 -12.72 17.75
N PRO A 77 8.22 -11.69 18.50
CA PRO A 77 8.05 -10.35 17.93
C PRO A 77 9.34 -9.77 17.33
N TYR A 78 9.19 -9.22 16.13
CA TYR A 78 10.20 -8.42 15.45
C TYR A 78 10.22 -7.03 16.08
N GLN A 79 11.40 -6.38 16.16
CA GLN A 79 11.51 -5.08 16.83
C GLN A 79 11.80 -3.94 15.86
N LEU A 80 10.93 -2.94 15.83
CA LEU A 80 11.16 -1.68 15.12
C LEU A 80 12.07 -0.76 15.94
N VAL A 81 13.01 -0.08 15.27
CA VAL A 81 13.85 0.96 15.85
C VAL A 81 14.22 2.01 14.80
N ALA A 82 14.56 3.23 15.22
CA ALA A 82 15.11 4.24 14.31
C ALA A 82 16.45 3.80 13.70
N THR A 83 16.62 3.93 12.38
CA THR A 83 17.90 3.65 11.71
C THR A 83 18.94 4.73 12.07
N ASP A 84 18.48 5.98 12.13
CA ASP A 84 19.18 7.08 12.77
C ASP A 84 18.29 7.65 13.90
N PRO A 85 18.66 7.46 15.18
CA PRO A 85 17.94 8.04 16.31
C PRO A 85 17.87 9.58 16.31
N ALA A 86 18.79 10.27 15.61
CA ALA A 86 18.73 11.73 15.48
C ALA A 86 17.59 12.21 14.56
N ALA A 87 17.05 11.32 13.71
CA ALA A 87 15.87 11.57 12.89
C ALA A 87 14.53 11.33 13.63
N GLY A 88 14.58 11.05 14.95
CA GLY A 88 13.42 10.81 15.81
C GLY A 88 13.07 9.31 15.98
N PRO A 89 12.13 8.98 16.87
CA PRO A 89 11.75 7.60 17.13
C PRO A 89 10.88 6.99 16.03
N CYS A 90 11.20 5.77 15.61
CA CYS A 90 10.23 4.88 15.01
C CYS A 90 9.35 4.29 16.12
N ASN A 91 8.03 4.36 15.91
CA ASN A 91 6.99 3.82 16.78
C ASN A 91 5.97 3.10 15.89
N GLU A 92 5.81 1.80 16.06
CA GLU A 92 5.03 0.88 15.23
C GLU A 92 3.52 1.24 15.24
N ALA A 93 3.02 1.77 16.36
CA ALA A 93 1.65 2.24 16.50
C ALA A 93 1.31 3.52 15.67
N ASN A 94 2.27 4.08 14.92
CA ASN A 94 2.04 5.19 13.99
C ASN A 94 1.98 4.65 12.55
N ALA A 95 0.78 4.66 11.96
CA ALA A 95 0.52 4.12 10.62
C ALA A 95 1.43 4.66 9.50
N ASN A 96 2.03 5.85 9.65
CA ASN A 96 2.96 6.47 8.68
C ASN A 96 4.41 5.93 8.76
N GLN A 97 4.66 4.93 9.62
CA GLN A 97 5.95 4.29 9.87
C GLN A 97 5.77 2.90 10.52
N SER A 98 4.61 2.28 10.33
CA SER A 98 4.33 0.92 10.75
C SER A 98 5.02 -0.05 9.79
N ALA A 99 5.64 -1.11 10.32
CA ALA A 99 6.32 -2.14 9.57
C ALA A 99 5.62 -3.48 9.73
N PHE A 100 5.43 -4.19 8.64
CA PHE A 100 4.60 -5.40 8.56
C PHE A 100 5.43 -6.62 8.19
N VAL A 101 5.04 -7.79 8.68
CA VAL A 101 5.69 -9.06 8.37
C VAL A 101 4.63 -10.13 8.11
N GLU A 102 4.75 -10.80 6.97
CA GLU A 102 3.86 -11.88 6.52
C GLU A 102 4.70 -13.12 6.24
N ALA A 103 4.22 -14.31 6.59
CA ALA A 103 4.91 -15.56 6.29
C ALA A 103 3.96 -16.62 5.73
N ALA A 104 4.46 -17.41 4.78
CA ALA A 104 3.76 -18.54 4.21
C ALA A 104 4.59 -19.82 4.35
N ILE A 105 3.91 -20.88 4.78
CA ILE A 105 4.49 -22.18 5.13
C ILE A 105 3.92 -23.20 4.16
N VAL A 106 4.71 -23.67 3.20
CA VAL A 106 4.32 -24.74 2.26
C VAL A 106 4.87 -26.09 2.73
N ALA A 107 3.98 -26.98 3.13
CA ALA A 107 4.29 -28.33 3.58
C ALA A 107 4.69 -29.25 2.39
N PRO A 108 5.24 -30.46 2.62
CA PRO A 108 5.61 -31.39 1.55
C PRO A 108 4.46 -31.98 0.70
N GLY A 109 3.20 -31.68 1.02
CA GLY A 109 2.01 -32.28 0.42
C GLY A 109 0.99 -31.27 -0.12
N GLY A 110 1.45 -30.09 -0.54
CA GLY A 110 0.62 -29.05 -1.18
C GLY A 110 -0.17 -28.15 -0.23
N GLN A 111 -0.23 -28.48 1.06
CA GLN A 111 -0.87 -27.61 2.05
C GLN A 111 -0.02 -26.36 2.30
N VAL A 112 -0.66 -25.20 2.20
CA VAL A 112 -0.12 -23.90 2.59
C VAL A 112 -0.91 -23.36 3.79
N THR A 113 -0.21 -22.84 4.78
CA THR A 113 -0.79 -22.03 5.87
C THR A 113 -0.01 -20.74 6.02
N LEU A 114 -0.67 -19.69 6.48
CA LEU A 114 -0.09 -18.37 6.71
C LEU A 114 0.26 -18.18 8.20
N TYR A 115 1.08 -17.16 8.48
CA TYR A 115 1.33 -16.61 9.81
C TYR A 115 1.90 -15.19 9.66
N ASP A 116 1.39 -14.20 10.38
CA ASP A 116 1.88 -12.81 10.43
C ASP A 116 2.75 -12.58 11.67
N PRO A 117 4.10 -12.56 11.60
CA PRO A 117 4.94 -12.20 12.74
C PRO A 117 4.67 -10.78 13.23
N LEU A 118 4.37 -10.63 14.52
CA LEU A 118 4.09 -9.32 15.11
C LEU A 118 5.33 -8.43 15.12
N VAL A 119 5.18 -7.17 14.70
CA VAL A 119 6.16 -6.11 15.00
C VAL A 119 5.75 -5.35 16.27
N VAL A 120 6.74 -5.01 17.10
CA VAL A 120 6.62 -4.14 18.28
C VAL A 120 7.79 -3.15 18.33
N ASP A 121 7.66 -2.08 19.10
CA ASP A 121 8.78 -1.15 19.33
C ASP A 121 9.88 -1.79 20.17
N GLN A 122 11.15 -1.48 19.84
CA GLN A 122 12.31 -2.01 20.55
C GLN A 122 12.24 -1.76 22.06
N GLY A 123 12.32 -2.85 22.83
CA GLY A 123 12.25 -2.84 24.30
C GLY A 123 10.83 -2.85 24.89
N THR A 124 9.79 -2.75 24.06
CA THR A 124 8.40 -2.88 24.52
C THR A 124 7.95 -4.35 24.60
N GLN A 125 6.69 -4.57 24.97
CA GLN A 125 6.03 -5.88 24.96
C GLN A 125 4.70 -5.78 24.18
N PRO A 126 4.28 -6.86 23.49
CA PRO A 126 3.01 -6.92 22.78
C PRO A 126 1.79 -6.43 23.59
N ALA A 127 0.78 -5.90 22.89
CA ALA A 127 -0.45 -5.43 23.51
C ALA A 127 -1.23 -6.57 24.18
N ALA A 128 -1.22 -7.75 23.54
CA ALA A 128 -1.76 -9.04 23.94
C ALA A 128 -0.79 -10.15 23.42
N PRO A 129 -0.89 -11.42 23.87
CA PRO A 129 0.06 -12.48 23.48
C PRO A 129 0.14 -12.71 21.96
N THR A 130 1.31 -13.15 21.47
CA THR A 130 1.41 -13.65 20.09
C THR A 130 0.78 -15.03 19.97
N ALA A 131 0.14 -15.29 18.82
CA ALA A 131 -0.38 -16.59 18.45
C ALA A 131 0.76 -17.62 18.28
N PRO A 132 0.54 -18.90 18.62
CA PRO A 132 1.55 -19.94 18.43
C PRO A 132 1.69 -20.33 16.95
N ALA A 133 2.88 -20.17 16.37
CA ALA A 133 3.18 -20.66 15.03
C ALA A 133 3.52 -22.16 15.05
N THR A 134 3.19 -22.86 13.96
CA THR A 134 3.49 -24.28 13.70
C THR A 134 4.09 -24.42 12.30
N VAL A 135 5.32 -24.91 12.23
CA VAL A 135 6.02 -25.22 10.97
C VAL A 135 6.22 -26.74 10.88
N PRO A 136 5.42 -27.48 10.09
CA PRO A 136 5.55 -28.93 9.96
C PRO A 136 6.92 -29.34 9.40
N ALA A 137 7.42 -30.51 9.81
CA ALA A 137 8.71 -31.02 9.34
C ALA A 137 8.76 -31.15 7.81
N GLY A 138 9.85 -30.67 7.19
CA GLY A 138 10.02 -30.65 5.74
C GLY A 138 9.31 -29.49 5.01
N SER A 139 8.56 -28.64 5.72
CA SER A 139 7.98 -27.43 5.11
C SER A 139 9.05 -26.44 4.68
N THR A 140 8.72 -25.62 3.67
CA THR A 140 9.50 -24.42 3.33
C THR A 140 8.74 -23.19 3.78
N VAL A 141 9.41 -22.29 4.50
CA VAL A 141 8.86 -20.99 4.93
C VAL A 141 9.46 -19.89 4.07
N GLY A 142 8.62 -18.99 3.57
CA GLY A 142 9.02 -17.66 3.09
C GLY A 142 8.47 -16.58 4.02
N ILE A 143 9.12 -15.42 4.06
CA ILE A 143 8.68 -14.26 4.84
C ILE A 143 8.85 -13.00 3.97
N TRP A 144 7.91 -12.07 4.05
CA TRP A 144 7.88 -10.79 3.32
C TRP A 144 7.70 -9.63 4.30
N PHE A 145 8.17 -8.44 3.91
CA PHE A 145 8.30 -7.28 4.81
C PHE A 145 7.80 -6.00 4.16
N GLY A 146 6.94 -5.26 4.87
CA GLY A 146 6.35 -4.00 4.42
C GLY A 146 6.60 -2.85 5.36
N PHE A 147 6.43 -1.63 4.87
CA PHE A 147 6.67 -0.42 5.64
C PHE A 147 6.05 0.82 5.00
N ASN A 148 5.18 1.53 5.72
CA ASN A 148 4.51 2.76 5.22
C ASN A 148 5.41 4.03 5.37
N GLY A 149 6.72 3.83 5.56
CA GLY A 149 7.71 4.90 5.65
C GLY A 149 8.40 5.16 4.30
N THR A 150 9.72 5.11 4.26
CA THR A 150 10.52 5.19 3.00
C THR A 150 11.59 4.11 2.93
N SER A 151 12.13 3.69 4.07
CA SER A 151 13.23 2.73 4.12
C SER A 151 13.14 1.86 5.35
N LEU A 152 12.83 0.58 5.14
CA LEU A 152 12.95 -0.48 6.13
C LEU A 152 14.28 -1.22 5.93
N THR A 153 15.21 -1.01 6.85
CA THR A 153 16.50 -1.74 6.84
C THR A 153 16.36 -3.00 7.69
N LEU A 154 16.64 -4.19 7.15
CA LEU A 154 16.66 -5.41 7.95
C LEU A 154 17.99 -5.55 8.73
N LYS A 155 17.91 -5.96 10.01
CA LYS A 155 19.06 -6.21 10.89
C LYS A 155 18.87 -7.52 11.68
N SER A 156 19.92 -8.31 11.89
CA SER A 156 19.87 -9.44 12.85
C SER A 156 19.73 -8.96 14.29
N THR A 157 19.09 -9.77 15.16
CA THR A 157 19.23 -9.61 16.62
C THR A 157 20.71 -9.61 17.01
N ASN A 158 21.11 -8.72 17.93
CA ASN A 158 22.50 -8.59 18.38
C ASN A 158 23.06 -9.96 18.83
N GLY A 159 24.27 -10.30 18.38
CA GLY A 159 24.90 -11.60 18.68
C GLY A 159 24.43 -12.78 17.83
N THR A 160 23.59 -12.57 16.82
CA THR A 160 23.03 -13.65 15.98
C THR A 160 23.17 -13.40 14.48
N ASN A 161 22.93 -14.43 13.67
CA ASN A 161 22.95 -14.37 12.21
C ASN A 161 21.53 -14.53 11.62
N SER A 162 20.51 -13.88 12.19
CA SER A 162 19.11 -14.00 11.76
C SER A 162 18.94 -13.81 10.25
N LEU A 163 19.59 -12.80 9.66
CA LEU A 163 19.47 -12.52 8.22
C LEU A 163 20.11 -13.61 7.35
N GLY A 164 21.24 -14.20 7.77
CA GLY A 164 21.86 -15.31 7.07
C GLY A 164 21.10 -16.63 7.23
N GLN A 165 20.53 -16.87 8.41
CA GLN A 165 19.65 -18.00 8.70
C GLN A 165 18.34 -17.93 7.91
N GLY A 166 17.74 -16.73 7.88
CA GLY A 166 16.53 -16.42 7.10
C GLY A 166 16.78 -16.26 5.60
N ARG A 167 18.05 -16.16 5.15
CA ARG A 167 18.42 -15.87 3.75
C ARG A 167 17.73 -14.61 3.24
N CYS A 168 17.81 -13.54 4.03
CA CYS A 168 17.05 -12.32 3.80
C CYS A 168 17.66 -11.42 2.72
N VAL A 169 16.81 -10.89 1.86
CA VAL A 169 17.15 -9.98 0.76
C VAL A 169 16.34 -8.70 0.93
N ASN A 170 17.04 -7.61 1.21
CA ASN A 170 16.47 -6.27 1.39
C ASN A 170 17.01 -5.31 0.31
N GLY A 171 17.64 -5.83 -0.75
CA GLY A 171 18.22 -5.07 -1.87
C GLY A 171 19.69 -5.39 -2.11
N LEU A 172 20.44 -4.42 -2.64
CA LEU A 172 21.90 -4.47 -2.78
C LEU A 172 22.59 -3.88 -1.53
N ARG A 173 23.86 -4.24 -1.31
CA ARG A 173 24.68 -3.63 -0.24
C ARG A 173 24.77 -2.11 -0.45
N GLY A 174 24.17 -1.34 0.45
CA GLY A 174 24.12 0.13 0.39
C GLY A 174 23.03 0.70 -0.53
N SER A 175 22.14 -0.14 -1.09
CA SER A 175 20.95 0.29 -1.81
C SER A 175 19.83 -0.72 -1.58
N ILE A 176 19.11 -0.53 -0.46
CA ILE A 176 17.94 -1.35 -0.12
C ILE A 176 16.79 -1.12 -1.11
N PHE A 177 15.78 -1.99 -1.15
CA PHE A 177 14.59 -1.76 -1.98
C PHE A 177 13.84 -0.50 -1.57
N GLY A 178 13.54 -0.36 -0.28
CA GLY A 178 12.79 0.78 0.27
C GLY A 178 11.82 0.26 1.31
N GLN A 179 10.56 0.10 0.92
CA GLN A 179 9.50 -0.45 1.78
C GLN A 179 9.58 -1.98 1.88
N PHE A 180 10.04 -2.63 0.81
CA PHE A 180 10.07 -4.09 0.63
C PHE A 180 11.31 -4.80 1.21
N ALA A 181 11.12 -6.06 1.65
CA ALA A 181 12.17 -7.09 1.72
C ALA A 181 11.57 -8.52 1.72
N ASP A 182 12.41 -9.53 1.55
CA ASP A 182 12.06 -10.95 1.78
C ASP A 182 13.06 -11.68 2.70
N CYS A 183 12.64 -12.81 3.27
CA CYS A 183 13.50 -13.88 3.75
C CYS A 183 13.10 -15.24 3.15
N ASN A 184 14.01 -15.84 2.38
CA ASN A 184 13.87 -17.16 1.76
C ASN A 184 12.70 -17.31 0.75
N ALA A 185 12.06 -16.22 0.32
CA ALA A 185 10.96 -16.24 -0.65
C ALA A 185 11.32 -16.96 -1.97
N PRO A 186 12.51 -16.75 -2.58
CA PRO A 186 12.91 -17.50 -3.76
C PRO A 186 12.94 -19.03 -3.56
N ALA A 187 13.13 -19.51 -2.33
CA ALA A 187 13.10 -20.95 -2.03
C ALA A 187 11.67 -21.44 -1.75
N PHE A 188 10.82 -20.62 -1.12
CA PHE A 188 9.39 -20.88 -0.97
C PHE A 188 8.74 -21.08 -2.35
N PHE A 189 8.87 -20.10 -3.25
CA PHE A 189 8.25 -20.16 -4.58
C PHE A 189 8.78 -21.31 -5.44
N ARG A 190 10.10 -21.55 -5.44
CA ARG A 190 10.68 -22.74 -6.10
C ARG A 190 10.15 -24.06 -5.52
N ASN A 191 9.70 -24.10 -4.26
CA ASN A 191 9.07 -25.29 -3.70
C ASN A 191 7.58 -25.37 -4.08
N ALA A 192 6.84 -24.27 -3.91
CA ALA A 192 5.44 -24.16 -4.29
C ALA A 192 5.22 -24.51 -5.76
N ASN A 193 5.95 -23.90 -6.70
CA ASN A 193 5.82 -24.16 -8.14
C ASN A 193 6.19 -25.60 -8.55
N ARG A 194 7.09 -26.28 -7.83
CA ARG A 194 7.30 -27.72 -8.03
C ARG A 194 6.11 -28.54 -7.57
N GLN A 195 5.48 -28.16 -6.45
CA GLN A 195 4.28 -28.83 -5.95
C GLN A 195 3.05 -28.54 -6.82
N VAL A 196 2.97 -27.38 -7.47
CA VAL A 196 1.98 -27.07 -8.52
C VAL A 196 2.20 -27.97 -9.74
N ALA A 197 3.44 -28.04 -10.26
CA ALA A 197 3.78 -28.91 -11.38
C ALA A 197 3.58 -30.42 -11.08
N ALA A 198 3.65 -30.81 -9.80
CA ALA A 198 3.34 -32.17 -9.33
C ALA A 198 1.84 -32.39 -9.00
N GLY A 199 0.97 -31.39 -9.17
CA GLY A 199 -0.45 -31.46 -8.85
C GLY A 199 -0.79 -31.51 -7.35
N GLN A 200 0.19 -31.29 -6.47
CA GLN A 200 0.04 -31.31 -5.02
C GLN A 200 -0.53 -29.99 -4.49
N LEU A 201 0.04 -28.86 -4.92
CA LEU A 201 -0.48 -27.52 -4.60
C LEU A 201 -1.42 -27.07 -5.73
N GLN A 202 -2.71 -26.94 -5.41
CA GLN A 202 -3.73 -26.45 -6.34
C GLN A 202 -3.93 -24.94 -6.16
N ILE A 203 -3.70 -24.20 -7.25
CA ILE A 203 -3.95 -22.76 -7.39
C ILE A 203 -5.34 -22.58 -8.03
N PRO A 204 -6.25 -21.78 -7.48
CA PRO A 204 -7.53 -21.47 -8.12
C PRO A 204 -7.33 -20.68 -9.42
N ALA A 205 -8.22 -20.89 -10.39
CA ALA A 205 -8.34 -19.98 -11.52
C ALA A 205 -8.92 -18.63 -11.05
N ALA A 206 -8.36 -17.51 -11.51
CA ALA A 206 -8.76 -16.16 -11.05
C ALA A 206 -10.27 -15.86 -11.27
N GLY A 207 -10.86 -16.42 -12.32
CA GLY A 207 -12.29 -16.27 -12.64
C GLY A 207 -12.59 -15.08 -13.56
N THR A 208 -13.85 -14.62 -13.52
CA THR A 208 -14.37 -13.55 -14.40
C THR A 208 -15.03 -12.47 -13.56
N ALA A 209 -14.67 -11.23 -13.80
CA ALA A 209 -15.18 -10.05 -13.11
C ALA A 209 -16.55 -9.58 -13.67
N LYS A 210 -17.24 -8.70 -12.92
CA LYS A 210 -18.52 -8.05 -13.31
C LYS A 210 -18.46 -7.29 -14.64
N ASP A 211 -17.27 -6.92 -15.11
CA ASP A 211 -17.01 -6.24 -16.37
C ASP A 211 -16.93 -7.18 -17.60
N GLY A 212 -17.00 -8.50 -17.37
CA GLY A 212 -16.87 -9.56 -18.39
C GLY A 212 -15.43 -9.95 -18.74
N LEU A 213 -14.42 -9.35 -18.11
CA LEU A 213 -13.00 -9.64 -18.30
C LEU A 213 -12.51 -10.65 -17.23
N PRO A 214 -11.30 -11.23 -17.37
CA PRO A 214 -10.68 -11.99 -16.29
C PRO A 214 -10.59 -11.16 -15.01
N CYS A 215 -10.73 -11.80 -13.85
CA CYS A 215 -10.35 -11.17 -12.59
C CYS A 215 -8.86 -10.80 -12.63
N PRO A 216 -8.49 -9.59 -12.17
CA PRO A 216 -7.10 -9.17 -12.16
C PRO A 216 -6.25 -10.05 -11.23
N THR A 217 -4.94 -9.99 -11.42
CA THR A 217 -3.96 -10.44 -10.44
C THR A 217 -3.02 -9.27 -10.16
N THR A 218 -2.10 -9.39 -9.21
CA THR A 218 -1.06 -8.38 -8.94
C THR A 218 -0.27 -7.98 -10.19
N ARG A 219 -0.14 -8.90 -11.16
CA ARG A 219 0.56 -8.68 -12.44
C ARG A 219 -0.37 -8.19 -13.56
N ASP A 220 -1.57 -7.70 -13.23
CA ASP A 220 -2.47 -7.02 -14.15
C ASP A 220 -2.30 -5.49 -14.07
N PHE A 221 -2.15 -4.83 -15.22
CA PHE A 221 -1.94 -3.37 -15.26
C PHE A 221 -3.13 -2.55 -14.75
N SER A 222 -4.29 -3.15 -14.51
CA SER A 222 -5.45 -2.51 -13.87
C SER A 222 -5.47 -2.56 -12.33
N VAL A 223 -4.52 -3.24 -11.67
CA VAL A 223 -4.26 -3.07 -10.23
C VAL A 223 -3.62 -1.72 -9.92
N VAL A 224 -2.90 -1.16 -10.90
CA VAL A 224 -2.33 0.19 -10.90
C VAL A 224 -1.30 0.43 -9.78
N ASP A 225 -0.02 0.28 -10.14
CA ASP A 225 1.06 0.96 -9.42
C ASP A 225 2.30 1.26 -10.29
N GLN A 226 3.28 1.92 -9.66
CA GLN A 226 4.64 2.11 -10.14
C GLN A 226 5.51 0.83 -10.00
N ASP A 227 5.31 0.02 -8.95
CA ASP A 227 6.08 -1.19 -8.67
C ASP A 227 5.16 -2.34 -8.22
N GLN A 228 4.95 -3.32 -9.09
CA GLN A 228 4.03 -4.42 -8.78
C GLN A 228 4.50 -5.23 -7.59
N SER A 229 3.50 -5.60 -6.79
CA SER A 229 3.61 -6.58 -5.71
C SER A 229 4.30 -6.06 -4.45
N ASP A 230 4.49 -4.75 -4.28
CA ASP A 230 4.75 -4.13 -2.97
C ASP A 230 3.41 -3.96 -2.23
N ASN A 231 3.07 -4.68 -1.15
CA ASN A 231 3.73 -5.82 -0.54
C ASN A 231 2.70 -6.68 0.26
N VAL A 232 2.68 -6.74 1.58
CA VAL A 232 1.89 -7.73 2.35
C VAL A 232 0.43 -7.31 2.55
N VAL A 233 -0.42 -8.23 3.00
CA VAL A 233 -1.79 -7.96 3.44
C VAL A 233 -1.96 -8.05 4.97
N THR A 234 -0.89 -8.38 5.70
CA THR A 234 -0.82 -8.40 7.18
C THR A 234 -1.44 -7.16 7.84
N HIS A 235 -2.19 -7.40 8.92
CA HIS A 235 -2.79 -6.36 9.76
C HIS A 235 -2.40 -6.49 11.24
N TYR A 236 -2.26 -5.36 11.95
CA TYR A 236 -2.07 -5.32 13.41
C TYR A 236 -3.09 -4.41 14.10
N LEU A 237 -3.31 -4.68 15.39
CA LEU A 237 -4.11 -3.86 16.30
C LEU A 237 -3.18 -2.96 17.11
N ALA A 238 -3.20 -1.66 16.88
CA ALA A 238 -2.50 -0.67 17.71
C ALA A 238 -3.41 -0.15 18.83
N THR A 239 -2.89 -0.10 20.05
CA THR A 239 -3.57 0.48 21.23
C THR A 239 -3.20 1.95 21.40
N ALA A 240 -4.11 2.73 21.99
CA ALA A 240 -3.88 4.16 22.29
C ALA A 240 -2.64 4.46 23.18
N ASN A 241 -2.02 3.45 23.81
CA ASN A 241 -0.77 3.57 24.55
C ASN A 241 0.48 3.10 23.78
N GLY A 242 0.41 2.99 22.45
CA GLY A 242 1.58 2.76 21.58
C GLY A 242 2.04 1.30 21.48
N ARG A 243 1.20 0.32 21.83
CA ARG A 243 1.54 -1.11 21.73
C ARG A 243 0.76 -1.79 20.61
N THR A 244 1.29 -2.88 20.07
CA THR A 244 0.67 -3.64 18.96
C THR A 244 0.39 -5.10 19.30
N ALA A 245 -0.62 -5.69 18.67
CA ALA A 245 -0.91 -7.13 18.67
C ALA A 245 -1.41 -7.61 17.30
N GLN A 246 -1.37 -8.92 17.05
CA GLN A 246 -1.89 -9.52 15.80
C GLN A 246 -3.41 -9.29 15.68
N ASN A 247 -3.89 -9.02 14.46
CA ASN A 247 -5.30 -8.73 14.17
C ASN A 247 -6.17 -10.00 14.13
N ASN A 248 -6.42 -10.58 15.31
CA ASN A 248 -7.18 -11.82 15.50
C ASN A 248 -8.30 -11.67 16.55
N ALA A 249 -9.16 -12.69 16.68
CA ALA A 249 -10.32 -12.66 17.57
C ALA A 249 -9.91 -12.78 19.05
N ALA A 250 -8.89 -13.58 19.37
CA ALA A 250 -8.36 -13.71 20.73
C ALA A 250 -7.83 -12.37 21.29
N ASN A 251 -7.11 -11.61 20.48
CA ASN A 251 -6.55 -10.30 20.83
C ASN A 251 -7.64 -9.21 20.83
N LYS A 252 -8.59 -9.24 19.90
CA LYS A 252 -9.79 -8.36 19.96
C LYS A 252 -10.57 -8.57 21.25
N ALA A 253 -10.79 -9.81 21.70
CA ALA A 253 -11.44 -10.11 22.97
C ALA A 253 -10.61 -9.67 24.18
N THR A 254 -9.29 -9.88 24.15
CA THR A 254 -8.35 -9.44 25.20
C THR A 254 -8.29 -7.91 25.34
N LEU A 255 -8.41 -7.20 24.21
CA LEU A 255 -8.28 -5.74 24.12
C LEU A 255 -9.63 -5.00 24.01
N GLN A 256 -10.77 -5.69 24.15
CA GLN A 256 -12.13 -5.19 23.87
C GLN A 256 -12.54 -3.88 24.58
N ASN A 257 -11.86 -3.53 25.68
CA ASN A 257 -12.09 -2.31 26.47
C ASN A 257 -11.14 -1.16 26.11
N GLN A 258 -10.38 -1.27 25.01
CA GLN A 258 -9.41 -0.28 24.55
C GLN A 258 -9.84 0.28 23.19
N GLN A 259 -9.50 1.54 22.91
CA GLN A 259 -9.55 2.05 21.54
C GLN A 259 -8.43 1.38 20.74
N LEU A 260 -8.82 0.72 19.66
CA LEU A 260 -7.93 0.05 18.72
C LEU A 260 -7.92 0.78 17.38
N VAL A 261 -6.73 0.90 16.79
CA VAL A 261 -6.53 1.29 15.39
C VAL A 261 -6.10 0.03 14.63
N ASP A 262 -6.70 -0.19 13.47
CA ASP A 262 -6.26 -1.23 12.53
C ASP A 262 -5.10 -0.66 11.70
N LEU A 263 -3.93 -1.27 11.79
CA LEU A 263 -2.75 -0.94 11.01
C LEU A 263 -2.68 -1.88 9.80
N ALA A 264 -2.47 -1.31 8.61
CA ALA A 264 -2.38 -2.05 7.35
C ALA A 264 -1.25 -1.47 6.47
N ASN A 265 -0.64 -2.30 5.61
CA ASN A 265 0.38 -1.85 4.66
C ASN A 265 -0.30 -1.22 3.41
N GLY A 266 0.25 -0.11 2.89
CA GLY A 266 -0.20 0.54 1.65
C GLY A 266 0.10 -0.25 0.37
N SER A 267 -0.46 -1.46 0.28
CA SER A 267 0.04 -2.58 -0.54
C SER A 267 -0.82 -2.90 -1.77
N ASP A 268 -0.19 -3.31 -2.88
CA ASP A 268 -0.79 -3.90 -4.09
C ASP A 268 -1.65 -5.13 -3.79
N ASN A 269 -1.13 -6.05 -2.97
CA ASN A 269 -1.83 -7.28 -2.64
C ASN A 269 -3.05 -6.97 -1.74
N LEU A 270 -2.94 -5.96 -0.86
CA LEU A 270 -4.06 -5.50 -0.05
C LEU A 270 -5.11 -4.76 -0.91
N LEU A 271 -4.66 -3.88 -1.82
CA LEU A 271 -5.50 -3.17 -2.79
C LEU A 271 -6.27 -4.15 -3.67
N LEU A 272 -5.59 -5.16 -4.21
CA LEU A 272 -6.22 -6.22 -4.99
C LEU A 272 -7.30 -6.92 -4.16
N THR A 273 -6.92 -7.49 -3.02
CA THR A 273 -7.75 -8.49 -2.34
C THR A 273 -8.87 -7.90 -1.47
N GLN A 274 -8.67 -6.71 -0.87
CA GLN A 274 -9.68 -6.07 -0.02
C GLN A 274 -10.55 -5.03 -0.75
N PHE A 275 -10.10 -4.51 -1.90
CA PHE A 275 -10.77 -3.39 -2.58
C PHE A 275 -11.17 -3.70 -4.03
N ILE A 276 -10.20 -4.04 -4.89
CA ILE A 276 -10.46 -4.30 -6.32
C ILE A 276 -11.33 -5.54 -6.51
N ASP A 277 -10.95 -6.67 -5.90
CA ASP A 277 -11.67 -7.93 -6.06
C ASP A 277 -13.13 -7.84 -5.59
N PRO A 278 -13.45 -7.31 -4.39
CA PRO A 278 -14.83 -7.08 -3.97
C PRO A 278 -15.61 -6.14 -4.91
N ALA A 279 -14.99 -5.05 -5.37
CA ALA A 279 -15.60 -4.13 -6.33
C ALA A 279 -15.93 -4.82 -7.66
N LEU A 280 -15.03 -5.66 -8.17
CA LEU A 280 -15.19 -6.45 -9.40
C LEU A 280 -15.99 -7.75 -9.23
N GLY A 281 -16.25 -8.19 -7.99
CA GLY A 281 -16.95 -9.46 -7.70
C GLY A 281 -16.07 -10.71 -7.79
N CYS A 282 -14.75 -10.52 -7.80
CA CYS A 282 -13.76 -11.58 -7.79
C CYS A 282 -13.56 -12.15 -6.38
N THR A 283 -12.82 -13.25 -6.27
CA THR A 283 -12.58 -13.95 -5.00
C THR A 283 -11.08 -14.13 -4.77
N PRO A 284 -10.50 -13.43 -3.78
CA PRO A 284 -9.10 -13.57 -3.41
C PRO A 284 -8.73 -15.03 -3.10
N TRP A 285 -7.51 -15.43 -3.44
CA TRP A 285 -7.06 -16.77 -3.09
C TRP A 285 -6.57 -16.82 -1.64
N THR A 286 -7.36 -17.45 -0.76
CA THR A 286 -7.07 -17.52 0.67
C THR A 286 -6.54 -18.88 1.17
N ARG A 287 -5.82 -18.84 2.29
CA ARG A 287 -5.39 -20.02 3.07
C ARG A 287 -5.56 -19.75 4.58
N PRO A 288 -5.69 -20.80 5.42
CA PRO A 288 -5.81 -20.62 6.86
C PRO A 288 -4.58 -19.92 7.43
N ASP A 289 -4.81 -18.80 8.12
CA ASP A 289 -3.79 -18.09 8.85
C ASP A 289 -3.73 -18.54 10.31
N GLN A 290 -2.55 -18.95 10.74
CA GLN A 290 -2.28 -19.38 12.10
C GLN A 290 -2.25 -18.20 13.09
N SER A 291 -1.99 -16.96 12.64
CA SER A 291 -2.08 -15.79 13.53
C SER A 291 -3.51 -15.29 13.73
N SER A 292 -4.40 -15.43 12.75
CA SER A 292 -5.81 -15.00 12.77
C SER A 292 -6.76 -16.11 13.25
N ASP A 293 -6.34 -16.86 14.27
CA ASP A 293 -7.10 -17.95 14.91
C ASP A 293 -7.56 -19.07 13.94
N GLY A 294 -6.85 -19.27 12.81
CA GLY A 294 -7.22 -20.22 11.75
C GLY A 294 -8.16 -19.65 10.67
N THR A 295 -8.56 -18.38 10.79
CA THR A 295 -9.33 -17.66 9.77
C THR A 295 -8.54 -17.61 8.46
N ALA A 296 -9.22 -17.76 7.31
CA ALA A 296 -8.53 -17.72 6.02
C ALA A 296 -8.33 -16.27 5.54
N SER A 297 -7.08 -15.89 5.26
CA SER A 297 -6.69 -14.61 4.67
C SER A 297 -6.03 -14.83 3.30
N ALA A 298 -5.92 -13.77 2.51
CA ALA A 298 -4.98 -13.70 1.39
C ALA A 298 -3.55 -13.46 1.91
N ALA A 299 -2.57 -13.41 1.00
CA ALA A 299 -1.17 -13.09 1.29
C ALA A 299 -0.42 -12.88 -0.05
N LEU A 300 0.60 -12.02 -0.06
CA LEU A 300 1.50 -11.80 -1.20
C LEU A 300 1.95 -13.11 -1.87
N PRO A 301 2.47 -14.13 -1.16
CA PRO A 301 2.85 -15.41 -1.77
C PRO A 301 1.70 -16.22 -2.37
N LEU A 302 0.45 -15.98 -2.02
CA LEU A 302 -0.71 -16.59 -2.69
C LEU A 302 -1.04 -15.80 -3.95
N ASP A 303 -1.09 -14.47 -3.84
CA ASP A 303 -1.45 -13.59 -4.95
C ASP A 303 -0.40 -13.63 -6.07
N GLU A 304 0.90 -13.73 -5.75
CA GLU A 304 1.97 -13.92 -6.74
C GLU A 304 1.97 -15.31 -7.38
N LEU A 305 1.64 -16.38 -6.64
CA LEU A 305 1.45 -17.70 -7.22
C LEU A 305 0.20 -17.73 -8.12
N SER A 306 -0.88 -17.03 -7.74
CA SER A 306 -2.06 -16.82 -8.59
C SER A 306 -1.68 -16.08 -9.86
N ALA A 307 -0.92 -14.99 -9.75
CA ALA A 307 -0.45 -14.20 -10.90
C ALA A 307 0.46 -14.99 -11.83
N ALA A 308 1.36 -15.81 -11.28
CA ALA A 308 2.24 -16.70 -12.05
C ALA A 308 1.48 -17.81 -12.80
N ALA A 309 0.35 -18.28 -12.27
CA ALA A 309 -0.48 -19.32 -12.89
C ALA A 309 -1.55 -18.78 -13.85
N ASN A 310 -2.15 -17.62 -13.53
CA ASN A 310 -3.36 -17.11 -14.18
C ASN A 310 -3.11 -15.95 -15.16
N GLN A 311 -2.17 -15.04 -14.87
CA GLN A 311 -2.06 -13.78 -15.63
C GLN A 311 -1.66 -14.02 -17.10
N GLN A 312 -2.35 -13.34 -18.00
CA GLN A 312 -2.06 -13.37 -19.43
C GLN A 312 -1.41 -12.06 -19.90
N ALA A 313 -0.84 -12.06 -21.10
CA ALA A 313 -0.19 -10.87 -21.66
C ALA A 313 -1.19 -9.72 -21.91
N PRO A 314 -0.86 -8.46 -21.58
CA PRO A 314 0.41 -8.00 -21.01
C PRO A 314 0.54 -8.31 -19.51
N ILE A 315 1.66 -8.91 -19.13
CA ILE A 315 1.99 -9.21 -17.71
C ILE A 315 2.79 -8.03 -17.17
N ALA A 316 2.33 -7.44 -16.06
CA ALA A 316 3.04 -6.40 -15.35
C ALA A 316 4.16 -7.03 -14.51
N LEU A 317 5.41 -6.70 -14.86
CA LEU A 317 6.61 -7.16 -14.16
C LEU A 317 7.49 -5.95 -13.85
N VAL A 318 7.93 -5.84 -12.60
CA VAL A 318 8.80 -4.78 -12.05
C VAL A 318 9.88 -4.31 -13.06
N PRO A 319 9.78 -3.09 -13.62
CA PRO A 319 10.62 -2.63 -14.73
C PRO A 319 12.01 -2.12 -14.29
N LEU A 320 12.91 -1.83 -15.23
CA LEU A 320 14.22 -1.20 -14.96
C LEU A 320 14.14 0.25 -14.47
N THR A 321 12.96 0.87 -14.54
CA THR A 321 12.68 2.27 -14.15
C THR A 321 11.91 2.39 -12.85
N ASP A 322 11.59 1.26 -12.23
CA ASP A 322 10.97 1.14 -10.91
C ASP A 322 11.84 1.82 -9.83
N PRO A 323 11.27 2.70 -8.99
CA PRO A 323 12.03 3.51 -8.05
C PRO A 323 12.70 2.68 -6.93
N MET A 324 12.05 1.59 -6.51
CA MET A 324 12.51 0.70 -5.44
C MET A 324 13.71 -0.15 -5.90
N THR A 325 13.83 -0.42 -7.20
CA THR A 325 14.93 -1.17 -7.80
C THR A 325 16.03 -0.31 -8.42
N LEU A 326 15.91 1.03 -8.39
CA LEU A 326 17.02 1.92 -8.76
C LEU A 326 18.18 1.79 -7.76
N ASN A 327 19.41 1.92 -8.24
CA ASN A 327 20.61 2.08 -7.43
C ASN A 327 21.18 3.47 -7.68
N ASN A 328 21.17 4.36 -6.67
CA ASN A 328 21.54 5.77 -6.80
C ASN A 328 20.85 6.45 -8.00
N ASN A 329 19.52 6.29 -8.12
CA ASN A 329 18.66 6.76 -9.21
C ASN A 329 19.01 6.22 -10.61
N ASN A 330 19.86 5.19 -10.72
CA ASN A 330 20.19 4.53 -11.98
C ASN A 330 19.58 3.12 -12.06
N ALA A 331 19.10 2.75 -13.24
CA ALA A 331 18.52 1.43 -13.51
C ALA A 331 19.52 0.29 -13.21
N ASN A 332 19.10 -0.73 -12.47
CA ASN A 332 20.00 -1.81 -12.05
C ASN A 332 19.37 -3.20 -12.22
N ARG A 333 19.76 -3.91 -13.30
CA ARG A 333 19.25 -5.27 -13.59
C ARG A 333 19.44 -6.26 -12.44
N THR A 334 20.54 -6.16 -11.69
CA THR A 334 20.78 -7.05 -10.54
C THR A 334 19.80 -6.77 -9.40
N LYS A 335 19.53 -5.51 -9.08
CA LYS A 335 18.56 -5.14 -8.05
C LYS A 335 17.13 -5.50 -8.47
N VAL A 336 16.73 -5.26 -9.72
CA VAL A 336 15.45 -5.76 -10.27
C VAL A 336 15.33 -7.27 -10.16
N ASN A 337 16.36 -8.03 -10.59
CA ASN A 337 16.31 -9.49 -10.55
C ASN A 337 16.30 -10.05 -9.12
N LEU A 338 16.82 -9.32 -8.13
CA LEU A 338 16.66 -9.67 -6.71
C LEU A 338 15.22 -9.42 -6.23
N TYR A 339 14.64 -8.25 -6.54
CA TYR A 339 13.25 -7.92 -6.19
C TYR A 339 12.30 -8.96 -6.81
N ARG A 340 12.37 -9.15 -8.13
CA ARG A 340 11.54 -10.11 -8.88
C ARG A 340 11.62 -11.54 -8.33
N ALA A 341 12.80 -11.99 -7.89
CA ALA A 341 12.94 -13.31 -7.27
C ALA A 341 12.25 -13.42 -5.90
N GLY A 342 12.10 -12.30 -5.18
CA GLY A 342 11.34 -12.19 -3.93
C GLY A 342 9.82 -12.19 -4.12
N VAL A 343 9.32 -12.01 -5.36
CA VAL A 343 7.89 -11.99 -5.73
C VAL A 343 7.56 -12.96 -6.89
N ASP A 344 8.34 -14.04 -7.07
CA ASP A 344 8.16 -15.07 -8.13
C ASP A 344 8.02 -14.56 -9.59
N MET A 345 8.55 -13.37 -9.87
CA MET A 345 8.60 -12.82 -11.23
C MET A 345 9.83 -13.34 -11.97
N THR A 346 9.70 -13.54 -13.29
CA THR A 346 10.81 -13.98 -14.12
C THR A 346 11.90 -12.91 -14.21
N PRO A 347 13.19 -13.27 -14.08
CA PRO A 347 14.29 -12.31 -14.16
C PRO A 347 14.41 -11.74 -15.58
N ILE A 348 14.90 -10.51 -15.69
CA ILE A 348 15.07 -9.81 -16.97
C ILE A 348 15.98 -10.62 -17.91
N GLY A 349 15.41 -11.01 -19.06
CA GLY A 349 16.00 -11.94 -20.02
C GLY A 349 15.54 -11.64 -21.45
N ALA A 350 15.11 -12.68 -22.17
CA ALA A 350 14.67 -12.59 -23.58
C ALA A 350 13.14 -12.43 -23.75
N ALA A 351 12.34 -12.99 -22.84
CA ALA A 351 10.87 -12.90 -22.87
C ALA A 351 10.36 -11.53 -22.37
N ASP A 352 11.03 -10.96 -21.38
CA ASP A 352 10.90 -9.57 -20.96
C ASP A 352 12.30 -8.98 -20.73
N ASN A 353 12.51 -7.77 -21.21
CA ASN A 353 13.76 -7.00 -21.10
C ASN A 353 13.69 -5.89 -20.03
N GLY A 354 12.59 -5.77 -19.28
CA GLY A 354 12.39 -4.80 -18.21
C GLY A 354 12.22 -3.37 -18.72
N ASN A 355 11.81 -3.16 -19.97
CA ASN A 355 11.76 -1.83 -20.59
C ASN A 355 10.64 -0.95 -20.00
N GLY A 356 11.03 0.12 -19.30
CA GLY A 356 10.10 1.08 -18.71
C GLY A 356 9.18 1.79 -19.71
N THR A 357 9.60 2.02 -20.95
CA THR A 357 8.72 2.59 -21.98
C THR A 357 7.61 1.61 -22.35
N THR A 358 7.92 0.33 -22.54
CA THR A 358 6.92 -0.73 -22.80
C THR A 358 6.00 -0.93 -21.60
N TYR A 359 6.53 -0.85 -20.38
CA TYR A 359 5.74 -0.87 -19.15
C TYR A 359 4.74 0.30 -19.11
N CYS A 360 5.20 1.55 -19.30
CA CYS A 360 4.34 2.75 -19.33
C CYS A 360 3.33 2.70 -20.50
N GLN A 361 3.69 2.12 -21.65
CA GLN A 361 2.77 1.87 -22.75
C GLN A 361 1.65 0.90 -22.38
N ASN A 362 1.94 -0.14 -21.59
CA ASN A 362 0.90 -1.04 -21.10
C ASN A 362 0.02 -0.37 -20.04
N LEU A 363 0.61 0.24 -19.00
CA LEU A 363 -0.12 0.85 -17.89
C LEU A 363 -1.09 1.96 -18.36
N PHE A 364 -0.67 2.82 -19.30
CA PHE A 364 -1.46 3.98 -19.74
C PHE A 364 -2.08 3.83 -21.14
N GLY A 365 -1.52 2.98 -22.01
CA GLY A 365 -1.95 2.82 -23.39
C GLY A 365 -2.80 1.58 -23.69
N ASN A 366 -2.78 0.55 -22.83
CA ASN A 366 -3.54 -0.68 -23.04
C ASN A 366 -4.94 -0.61 -22.42
N ALA A 367 -5.92 -1.28 -23.05
CA ALA A 367 -7.27 -1.45 -22.53
C ALA A 367 -7.31 -2.21 -21.18
N MET A 368 -6.36 -3.13 -20.96
CA MET A 368 -6.16 -3.84 -19.68
C MET A 368 -5.33 -3.04 -18.66
N GLY A 369 -4.88 -1.83 -18.99
CA GLY A 369 -4.24 -0.92 -18.04
C GLY A 369 -5.27 -0.04 -17.33
N ILE A 370 -4.87 1.20 -17.01
CA ILE A 370 -5.73 2.21 -16.37
C ILE A 370 -7.05 2.48 -17.11
N GLN A 371 -7.09 2.20 -18.42
CA GLN A 371 -8.29 2.35 -19.24
C GLN A 371 -9.44 1.45 -18.77
N ARG A 372 -9.15 0.27 -18.17
CA ARG A 372 -10.15 -0.59 -17.52
C ARG A 372 -10.80 0.14 -16.34
N VAL A 373 -9.99 0.74 -15.45
CA VAL A 373 -10.47 1.47 -14.27
C VAL A 373 -11.39 2.64 -14.66
N PHE A 374 -11.09 3.35 -15.75
CA PHE A 374 -11.94 4.43 -16.26
C PHE A 374 -13.19 3.93 -17.00
N LYS A 375 -13.11 2.84 -17.76
CA LYS A 375 -14.28 2.17 -18.35
C LYS A 375 -15.26 1.70 -17.27
N ASP A 376 -14.72 1.09 -16.22
CA ASP A 376 -15.46 0.43 -15.14
C ASP A 376 -15.61 1.34 -13.90
N GLN A 377 -15.49 2.67 -14.10
CA GLN A 377 -15.61 3.72 -13.08
C GLN A 377 -16.84 3.53 -12.18
N ALA A 378 -17.98 3.11 -12.72
CA ALA A 378 -19.20 2.88 -11.95
C ALA A 378 -19.12 1.70 -10.96
N LEU A 379 -18.26 0.70 -11.21
CA LEU A 379 -17.99 -0.37 -10.23
C LEU A 379 -17.10 0.16 -9.10
N PHE A 380 -16.02 0.85 -9.46
CA PHE A 380 -15.03 1.37 -8.51
C PHE A 380 -15.53 2.57 -7.67
N MET A 381 -16.42 3.42 -8.19
CA MET A 381 -17.05 4.50 -7.39
C MET A 381 -17.98 3.99 -6.28
N ASN A 382 -18.44 2.73 -6.36
CA ASN A 382 -19.21 2.08 -5.29
C ASN A 382 -18.32 1.36 -4.27
N GLY A 383 -17.00 1.31 -4.47
CA GLY A 383 -16.03 0.78 -3.52
C GLY A 383 -15.52 1.85 -2.54
N PRO A 384 -15.23 1.51 -1.27
CA PRO A 384 -14.62 2.44 -0.34
C PRO A 384 -13.22 2.86 -0.83
N SER A 385 -12.79 4.09 -0.54
CA SER A 385 -11.38 4.45 -0.74
C SER A 385 -10.50 3.64 0.20
N VAL A 386 -9.29 3.31 -0.25
CA VAL A 386 -8.23 2.73 0.60
C VAL A 386 -7.82 3.73 1.67
N ASP A 387 -7.71 5.01 1.30
CA ASP A 387 -7.54 6.13 2.21
C ASP A 387 -8.55 7.24 1.92
N ALA A 388 -9.41 7.51 2.90
CA ALA A 388 -10.41 8.58 2.86
C ALA A 388 -9.83 10.00 2.99
N ALA A 389 -8.58 10.14 3.45
CA ALA A 389 -7.89 11.44 3.56
C ALA A 389 -7.25 11.89 2.24
N MET A 390 -7.06 10.99 1.27
CA MET A 390 -6.51 11.30 -0.05
C MET A 390 -7.46 11.05 -1.23
N ALA A 391 -8.44 10.15 -1.12
CA ALA A 391 -9.51 9.96 -2.12
C ALA A 391 -10.87 9.65 -1.50
N ASN A 392 -11.96 10.01 -2.19
CA ASN A 392 -13.32 9.80 -1.69
C ASN A 392 -13.95 8.44 -2.04
N ASN A 393 -13.38 7.65 -2.96
CA ASN A 393 -13.81 6.28 -3.31
C ASN A 393 -12.67 5.52 -4.03
N LEU A 394 -12.86 4.22 -4.29
CA LEU A 394 -11.83 3.40 -4.93
C LEU A 394 -11.46 3.85 -6.36
N PHE A 395 -12.41 4.40 -7.13
CA PHE A 395 -12.10 4.94 -8.46
C PHE A 395 -11.15 6.15 -8.38
N THR A 396 -11.44 7.11 -7.50
CA THR A 396 -10.59 8.30 -7.33
C THR A 396 -9.24 7.96 -6.71
N PHE A 397 -9.17 6.93 -5.86
CA PHE A 397 -7.93 6.37 -5.35
C PHE A 397 -7.06 5.77 -6.48
N LEU A 398 -7.60 4.84 -7.28
CA LEU A 398 -6.87 4.20 -8.37
C LEU A 398 -6.41 5.21 -9.44
N ALA A 399 -7.27 6.16 -9.82
CA ALA A 399 -6.90 7.21 -10.77
C ALA A 399 -5.78 8.13 -10.22
N MET A 400 -5.79 8.43 -8.92
CA MET A 400 -4.71 9.16 -8.26
C MET A 400 -3.41 8.36 -8.23
N ARG A 401 -3.45 7.07 -7.86
CA ARG A 401 -2.24 6.22 -7.84
C ARG A 401 -1.61 6.18 -9.23
N ALA A 402 -2.37 5.93 -10.29
CA ALA A 402 -1.88 6.00 -11.67
C ALA A 402 -1.28 7.37 -12.04
N ASN A 403 -1.89 8.49 -11.62
CA ASN A 403 -1.34 9.82 -11.86
C ASN A 403 0.05 10.00 -11.20
N GLN A 404 0.23 9.44 -10.00
CA GLN A 404 1.51 9.40 -9.30
C GLN A 404 2.51 8.45 -9.98
N SER A 405 2.11 7.22 -10.32
CA SER A 405 2.94 6.22 -10.99
C SER A 405 3.51 6.74 -12.32
N PHE A 406 2.73 7.50 -13.09
CA PHE A 406 3.20 8.17 -14.32
C PHE A 406 4.42 9.08 -14.08
N THR A 407 4.46 9.73 -12.92
CA THR A 407 5.55 10.62 -12.51
C THR A 407 6.73 9.81 -11.98
N ASN A 408 6.46 8.84 -11.10
CA ASN A 408 7.50 8.10 -10.38
C ASN A 408 8.29 7.14 -11.29
N LEU A 409 7.62 6.50 -12.27
CA LEU A 409 8.26 5.73 -13.34
C LEU A 409 8.89 6.59 -14.45
N ASN A 410 8.80 7.92 -14.36
CA ASN A 410 9.21 8.84 -15.42
C ASN A 410 8.53 8.57 -16.78
N CYS A 411 7.26 8.10 -16.78
CA CYS A 411 6.53 7.78 -18.00
C CYS A 411 6.43 8.97 -18.97
N GLY A 412 6.32 10.21 -18.47
CA GLY A 412 6.38 11.40 -19.33
C GLY A 412 7.71 11.56 -20.08
N GLY A 413 8.84 11.27 -19.41
CA GLY A 413 10.16 11.28 -20.02
C GLY A 413 10.43 10.11 -20.98
N LEU A 414 9.79 8.96 -20.74
CA LEU A 414 9.92 7.74 -21.56
C LEU A 414 9.01 7.75 -22.80
N LEU A 415 7.75 8.18 -22.64
CA LEU A 415 6.72 8.24 -23.68
C LEU A 415 6.75 9.54 -24.50
N LYS A 416 7.41 10.59 -24.00
CA LYS A 416 7.34 11.97 -24.51
C LYS A 416 5.90 12.54 -24.51
N ALA A 417 5.09 12.13 -23.54
CA ALA A 417 3.69 12.52 -23.38
C ALA A 417 3.46 13.30 -22.07
N ALA A 418 2.39 14.08 -22.02
CA ALA A 418 1.84 14.57 -20.76
C ALA A 418 1.21 13.43 -19.96
N ASN A 419 0.96 13.65 -18.66
CA ASN A 419 0.20 12.71 -17.84
C ASN A 419 -1.23 12.60 -18.38
N PRO A 420 -1.72 11.40 -18.76
CA PRO A 420 -3.05 11.25 -19.34
C PRO A 420 -4.18 11.49 -18.32
N ILE A 421 -3.88 11.52 -17.02
CA ILE A 421 -4.88 11.64 -15.95
C ILE A 421 -4.85 13.05 -15.36
N THR A 422 -6.01 13.70 -15.34
CA THR A 422 -6.22 14.94 -14.58
C THR A 422 -7.06 14.64 -13.35
N LEU A 423 -6.60 15.08 -12.18
CA LEU A 423 -7.30 14.92 -10.89
C LEU A 423 -8.05 16.20 -10.53
N THR A 424 -9.19 16.06 -9.85
CA THR A 424 -9.92 17.16 -9.21
C THR A 424 -9.97 16.90 -7.71
N THR A 425 -9.49 17.85 -6.90
CA THR A 425 -9.54 17.77 -5.44
C THR A 425 -10.64 18.67 -4.86
N ASP A 426 -11.07 18.36 -3.64
CA ASP A 426 -11.88 19.27 -2.82
C ASP A 426 -11.00 20.36 -2.15
N GLY A 427 -11.60 21.15 -1.25
CA GLY A 427 -10.90 22.19 -0.49
C GLY A 427 -9.93 21.68 0.59
N ASN A 428 -9.94 20.38 0.90
CA ASN A 428 -9.01 19.72 1.83
C ASN A 428 -7.84 19.06 1.09
N GLY A 429 -7.94 18.88 -0.22
CA GLY A 429 -6.96 18.16 -1.06
C GLY A 429 -7.34 16.72 -1.38
N VAL A 430 -8.52 16.24 -0.93
CA VAL A 430 -9.02 14.89 -1.21
C VAL A 430 -9.40 14.81 -2.69
N VAL A 431 -8.94 13.79 -3.42
CA VAL A 431 -9.34 13.57 -4.81
C VAL A 431 -10.81 13.13 -4.86
N VAL A 432 -11.64 13.94 -5.52
CA VAL A 432 -13.09 13.76 -5.63
C VAL A 432 -13.58 13.42 -7.03
N ASN A 433 -12.76 13.66 -8.06
CA ASN A 433 -13.02 13.22 -9.43
C ASN A 433 -11.70 13.07 -10.21
N ALA A 434 -11.71 12.31 -11.30
CA ALA A 434 -10.59 12.18 -12.22
C ALA A 434 -11.07 12.04 -13.67
N THR A 435 -10.27 12.49 -14.64
CA THR A 435 -10.53 12.33 -16.08
C THR A 435 -9.31 11.76 -16.79
N PHE A 436 -9.54 10.90 -17.79
CA PHE A 436 -8.50 10.27 -18.61
C PHE A 436 -8.56 10.80 -20.05
N THR A 437 -7.42 11.27 -20.55
CA THR A 437 -7.19 11.60 -21.96
C THR A 437 -6.21 10.57 -22.53
N PRO A 438 -6.55 9.82 -23.60
CA PRO A 438 -5.65 8.81 -24.16
C PRO A 438 -4.29 9.39 -24.59
N LEU A 439 -3.23 8.59 -24.42
CA LEU A 439 -1.86 8.99 -24.80
C LEU A 439 -1.80 9.49 -26.26
N GLY A 440 -1.12 10.63 -26.46
CA GLY A 440 -1.00 11.27 -27.77
C GLY A 440 -2.18 12.16 -28.18
N GLN A 441 -3.28 12.17 -27.41
CA GLN A 441 -4.38 13.13 -27.61
C GLN A 441 -4.18 14.35 -26.70
N THR A 442 -4.52 15.54 -27.21
CA THR A 442 -4.71 16.73 -26.36
C THR A 442 -6.04 16.59 -25.61
N PRO A 443 -6.13 16.93 -24.31
CA PRO A 443 -7.41 16.99 -23.63
C PRO A 443 -8.38 17.91 -24.38
N PRO A 444 -9.69 17.59 -24.42
CA PRO A 444 -10.68 18.52 -24.94
C PRO A 444 -10.53 19.87 -24.24
N ALA A 445 -10.51 20.97 -25.02
CA ALA A 445 -10.51 22.30 -24.43
C ALA A 445 -11.70 22.40 -23.45
N PRO A 446 -11.51 22.96 -22.24
CA PRO A 446 -12.59 23.10 -21.27
C PRO A 446 -13.80 23.74 -21.95
N ALA A 447 -14.95 23.06 -21.91
CA ALA A 447 -16.16 23.54 -22.56
C ALA A 447 -16.45 24.94 -22.03
N VAL A 448 -16.29 25.95 -22.90
CA VAL A 448 -16.39 27.35 -22.49
C VAL A 448 -17.83 27.58 -22.04
N GLY A 449 -18.02 27.68 -20.72
CA GLY A 449 -19.34 27.83 -20.12
C GLY A 449 -20.07 28.98 -20.77
N ALA A 450 -21.34 28.75 -21.17
CA ALA A 450 -22.14 29.74 -21.87
C ALA A 450 -22.08 31.08 -21.11
N ALA A 451 -21.63 32.13 -21.81
CA ALA A 451 -21.10 33.33 -21.18
C ALA A 451 -22.10 33.94 -20.19
N THR A 452 -21.74 33.93 -18.90
CA THR A 452 -22.45 34.68 -17.87
C THR A 452 -22.49 36.15 -18.29
N PRO A 453 -23.67 36.80 -18.38
CA PRO A 453 -23.77 38.14 -18.95
C PRO A 453 -22.93 39.13 -18.16
N THR A 454 -22.01 39.80 -18.86
CA THR A 454 -21.04 40.73 -18.26
C THR A 454 -21.72 42.02 -17.81
N THR A 455 -21.91 42.18 -16.50
CA THR A 455 -22.33 43.45 -15.90
C THR A 455 -21.23 44.49 -16.10
N THR A 456 -21.42 45.40 -17.06
CA THR A 456 -20.44 46.46 -17.36
C THR A 456 -20.44 47.53 -16.27
N CYS A 457 -19.43 47.50 -15.39
CA CYS A 457 -19.12 48.64 -14.53
C CYS A 457 -18.58 49.81 -15.38
N ALA A 458 -19.30 50.92 -15.42
CA ALA A 458 -18.86 52.13 -16.11
C ALA A 458 -17.70 52.82 -15.35
N VAL A 459 -16.74 53.36 -16.09
CA VAL A 459 -15.63 54.16 -15.52
C VAL A 459 -16.12 55.58 -15.25
N VAL A 460 -15.88 56.09 -14.05
CA VAL A 460 -16.09 57.50 -13.68
C VAL A 460 -14.81 58.06 -13.08
N SER A 461 -14.32 59.17 -13.64
CA SER A 461 -13.09 59.85 -13.18
C SER A 461 -13.30 60.58 -11.84
N PRO A 462 -12.24 60.76 -11.02
CA PRO A 462 -12.39 61.20 -9.63
C PRO A 462 -12.33 62.73 -9.40
N ASN A 463 -12.59 63.11 -8.14
CA ASN A 463 -12.12 64.30 -7.40
C ASN A 463 -12.98 65.59 -7.46
N PRO A 464 -13.06 66.44 -6.40
CA PRO A 464 -12.90 66.23 -4.93
C PRO A 464 -14.13 66.67 -4.09
N ALA A 465 -14.21 66.28 -2.79
CA ALA A 465 -14.37 67.20 -1.63
C ALA A 465 -14.76 66.53 -0.27
N ALA A 466 -14.03 66.93 0.79
CA ALA A 466 -14.39 67.19 2.21
C ALA A 466 -15.50 66.44 3.02
N GLY A 467 -15.19 66.16 4.31
CA GLY A 467 -16.13 65.87 5.41
C GLY A 467 -15.77 64.58 6.21
N THR A 468 -15.26 64.59 7.45
CA THR A 468 -15.89 64.84 8.79
C THR A 468 -17.03 63.86 9.16
N THR A 469 -17.09 63.19 10.33
CA THR A 469 -16.24 63.16 11.56
C THR A 469 -16.62 62.00 12.52
N THR A 470 -15.64 61.36 13.17
CA THR A 470 -15.59 60.78 14.56
C THR A 470 -16.69 59.89 15.19
N SER A 471 -16.21 58.96 16.05
CA SER A 471 -16.86 58.38 17.27
C SER A 471 -17.90 57.25 17.11
N ALA A 472 -18.06 56.28 18.04
CA ALA A 472 -17.35 56.04 19.32
C ALA A 472 -17.29 54.53 19.72
N SER A 473 -16.48 54.20 20.74
CA SER A 473 -16.46 52.91 21.47
C SER A 473 -17.39 52.97 22.71
N PRO A 474 -17.62 51.87 23.46
CA PRO A 474 -16.90 51.78 24.76
C PRO A 474 -16.59 50.35 25.31
N THR A 475 -15.50 50.26 26.12
CA THR A 475 -15.25 49.45 27.37
C THR A 475 -15.81 48.02 27.54
N GLY A 476 -15.14 47.04 28.18
CA GLY A 476 -13.93 46.96 29.04
C GLY A 476 -13.90 45.54 29.71
N PRO A 477 -13.28 45.26 30.88
CA PRO A 477 -12.30 45.99 31.71
C PRO A 477 -10.99 45.17 31.96
N THR A 478 -10.18 45.48 33.00
CA THR A 478 -8.82 44.93 33.25
C THR A 478 -8.48 44.66 34.74
N THR A 479 -7.22 44.23 35.02
CA THR A 479 -6.42 44.24 36.31
C THR A 479 -6.27 42.92 37.10
N PRO A 480 -5.31 42.77 38.06
CA PRO A 480 -3.84 43.05 37.99
C PRO A 480 -2.90 42.02 38.72
N ALA A 481 -1.57 42.04 38.47
CA ALA A 481 -0.49 41.65 39.44
C ALA A 481 0.96 41.87 38.88
N ASN A 482 1.99 41.76 39.74
CA ASN A 482 3.45 42.06 39.55
C ASN A 482 4.28 41.30 40.65
N PRO A 483 5.64 41.25 40.76
CA PRO A 483 6.79 41.57 39.88
C PRO A 483 7.85 40.41 39.73
N ALA A 484 9.08 40.72 39.27
CA ALA A 484 10.20 39.81 38.93
C ALA A 484 11.17 39.45 40.11
N PRO A 485 12.29 38.71 39.82
CA PRO A 485 13.61 39.37 39.94
C PRO A 485 14.69 39.03 38.86
N THR A 486 15.78 39.80 38.91
CA THR A 486 17.11 39.78 38.22
C THR A 486 17.79 38.40 38.02
N GLY A 487 18.74 38.13 37.10
CA GLY A 487 19.59 38.89 36.13
C GLY A 487 20.79 37.98 35.69
N PRO A 488 21.86 38.41 34.95
CA PRO A 488 22.20 39.69 34.31
C PRO A 488 22.59 39.59 32.79
N SER A 489 23.19 40.67 32.26
CA SER A 489 23.63 41.00 30.87
C SER A 489 24.79 40.13 30.27
N THR A 490 25.31 40.24 29.03
CA THR A 490 25.60 41.40 28.12
C THR A 490 25.96 40.92 26.65
N PRO A 491 26.44 41.72 25.66
CA PRO A 491 25.64 42.36 24.58
C PRO A 491 26.03 42.04 23.10
N ALA A 492 25.19 42.45 22.13
CA ALA A 492 25.56 42.72 20.73
C ALA A 492 24.59 43.75 20.09
N ASN A 493 24.99 44.44 18.99
CA ASN A 493 24.32 45.66 18.47
C ASN A 493 23.99 45.58 16.93
N PRO A 494 23.62 46.63 16.15
CA PRO A 494 22.30 46.63 15.50
C PRO A 494 22.26 46.89 13.97
N ALA A 495 21.11 46.61 13.35
CA ALA A 495 20.63 47.18 12.07
C ALA A 495 19.09 47.11 12.07
N ALA A 496 18.34 48.22 12.05
CA ALA A 496 18.05 49.14 10.92
C ALA A 496 16.90 48.65 10.01
N SER A 497 16.02 49.56 9.58
CA SER A 497 14.61 49.21 9.29
C SER A 497 14.00 49.83 8.02
N SER A 498 13.43 48.97 7.15
CA SER A 498 12.32 49.26 6.19
C SER A 498 12.62 50.25 5.03
N PRO A 499 11.74 50.40 3.99
CA PRO A 499 10.52 49.65 3.63
C PRO A 499 10.45 49.10 2.17
N ALA A 500 9.45 48.25 1.93
CA ALA A 500 8.66 47.96 0.70
C ALA A 500 9.16 48.30 -0.73
N SER A 501 8.95 47.37 -1.69
CA SER A 501 8.04 47.58 -2.86
C SER A 501 7.88 46.38 -3.83
N ALA A 502 6.65 46.28 -4.38
CA ALA A 502 6.25 45.83 -5.73
C ALA A 502 6.51 44.39 -6.24
N CYS A 503 5.63 43.98 -7.17
CA CYS A 503 5.60 42.69 -7.87
C CYS A 503 6.19 42.80 -9.29
N PRO A 504 6.97 41.82 -9.79
CA PRO A 504 7.44 41.79 -11.17
C PRO A 504 6.44 41.11 -12.12
N THR A 505 6.09 41.79 -13.22
CA THR A 505 5.42 41.18 -14.38
C THR A 505 6.43 40.42 -15.26
N PRO A 506 5.99 39.39 -16.02
CA PRO A 506 6.90 38.56 -16.81
C PRO A 506 7.38 39.28 -18.09
N MET A 507 8.68 39.18 -18.38
CA MET A 507 9.22 39.50 -19.71
C MET A 507 9.32 38.23 -20.57
N SER A 508 8.91 38.34 -21.83
CA SER A 508 9.12 37.29 -22.83
C SER A 508 10.59 37.18 -23.23
N ALA A 509 11.11 35.95 -23.34
CA ALA A 509 12.41 35.67 -23.92
C ALA A 509 12.25 34.88 -25.22
N THR A 510 12.95 35.28 -26.27
CA THR A 510 12.84 34.74 -27.63
C THR A 510 13.62 33.44 -27.83
N SER A 511 13.23 32.68 -28.86
CA SER A 511 13.87 31.44 -29.29
C SER A 511 15.35 31.61 -29.65
N ALA A 512 16.18 30.63 -29.29
CA ALA A 512 17.56 30.50 -29.76
C ALA A 512 17.82 29.08 -30.27
N THR A 513 18.64 28.98 -31.33
CA THR A 513 18.77 27.82 -32.22
C THR A 513 19.46 26.61 -31.57
N ALA A 514 19.10 25.40 -32.02
CA ALA A 514 19.77 24.16 -31.63
C ALA A 514 21.19 24.02 -32.25
N VAL A 515 22.06 23.29 -31.57
CA VAL A 515 23.38 22.85 -32.05
C VAL A 515 23.45 21.32 -31.96
N ALA A 516 23.98 20.66 -33.00
CA ALA A 516 24.02 19.20 -33.11
C ALA A 516 25.23 18.57 -32.38
N PRO A 517 25.11 17.34 -31.84
CA PRO A 517 26.22 16.62 -31.24
C PRO A 517 27.09 15.89 -32.29
N PRO A 518 28.41 15.73 -32.07
CA PRO A 518 29.27 14.88 -32.89
C PRO A 518 29.08 13.38 -32.57
N ALA A 519 29.38 12.54 -33.56
CA ALA A 519 29.30 11.07 -33.48
C ALA A 519 30.62 10.45 -32.92
N PRO A 520 30.64 9.16 -32.52
CA PRO A 520 31.69 8.61 -31.66
C PRO A 520 32.90 8.01 -32.40
N VAL A 521 33.97 7.78 -31.64
CA VAL A 521 35.14 6.95 -32.00
C VAL A 521 35.27 5.84 -30.96
N ALA A 522 35.74 4.65 -31.36
CA ALA A 522 35.90 3.49 -30.48
C ALA A 522 37.16 2.68 -30.81
N THR A 523 37.84 2.16 -29.78
CA THR A 523 38.65 0.90 -29.82
C THR A 523 39.02 0.41 -28.40
N ASP A 524 38.57 -0.81 -28.08
CA ASP A 524 39.28 -1.94 -27.48
C ASP A 524 40.08 -1.91 -26.13
N THR A 525 39.55 -2.74 -25.21
CA THR A 525 40.23 -3.85 -24.46
C THR A 525 41.00 -3.67 -23.12
N ALA A 526 40.71 -4.65 -22.24
CA ALA A 526 41.61 -5.37 -21.31
C ALA A 526 41.95 -4.86 -19.87
N ALA A 527 41.18 -5.40 -18.91
CA ALA A 527 41.62 -6.23 -17.76
C ALA A 527 42.34 -5.67 -16.49
N ASN A 528 41.85 -6.15 -15.33
CA ASN A 528 42.48 -6.33 -14.00
C ASN A 528 42.99 -5.13 -13.16
N GLY A 529 42.57 -5.09 -11.88
CA GLY A 529 43.29 -4.38 -10.80
C GLY A 529 42.42 -3.72 -9.72
N SER A 530 42.43 -4.25 -8.49
CA SER A 530 41.96 -3.59 -7.24
C SER A 530 43.13 -2.79 -6.59
N PRO A 531 42.94 -1.93 -5.55
CA PRO A 531 41.74 -1.66 -4.75
C PRO A 531 41.43 -0.16 -4.41
N ILE A 532 40.30 0.03 -3.73
CA ILE A 532 39.91 1.08 -2.74
C ILE A 532 40.83 2.32 -2.57
N PRO A 533 40.24 3.52 -2.66
CA PRO A 533 40.33 4.49 -1.56
C PRO A 533 38.95 4.99 -1.05
N THR A 534 38.92 5.46 0.19
CA THR A 534 37.74 6.05 0.86
C THR A 534 37.59 7.54 0.54
N ALA A 535 36.36 8.02 0.36
CA ALA A 535 36.04 9.46 0.39
C ALA A 535 34.63 9.71 0.96
N SER A 536 34.54 10.65 1.92
CA SER A 536 33.26 11.16 2.43
C SER A 536 32.76 12.30 1.53
N ALA A 537 31.45 12.36 1.25
CA ALA A 537 30.84 13.46 0.50
C ALA A 537 29.47 13.85 1.08
N THR A 538 29.43 14.89 1.90
CA THR A 538 28.21 15.55 2.35
C THR A 538 27.56 16.32 1.19
N THR A 539 26.27 16.08 0.92
CA THR A 539 25.53 16.86 -0.09
C THR A 539 24.14 17.27 0.43
N ASN A 540 23.84 18.57 0.36
CA ASN A 540 22.54 19.13 0.75
C ASN A 540 21.48 18.82 -0.32
N GLY A 541 20.58 17.87 -0.04
CA GLY A 541 19.41 17.59 -0.87
C GLY A 541 18.26 18.56 -0.58
N LYS A 542 17.82 19.35 -1.57
CA LYS A 542 16.57 20.11 -1.47
C LYS A 542 15.38 19.14 -1.43
N HIS A 543 14.63 19.12 -0.32
CA HIS A 543 13.43 18.28 -0.22
C HIS A 543 12.38 18.66 -1.27
N ARG A 544 12.15 17.75 -2.23
CA ARG A 544 10.82 17.61 -2.84
C ARG A 544 9.95 16.83 -1.87
N ARG A 545 8.72 17.29 -1.65
CA ARG A 545 7.73 16.52 -0.88
C ARG A 545 7.20 15.41 -1.77
N HIS A 546 7.68 14.19 -1.57
CA HIS A 546 6.92 13.01 -1.97
C HIS A 546 5.82 12.84 -0.92
N MET A 547 4.56 12.84 -1.36
CA MET A 547 3.46 12.31 -0.57
C MET A 547 3.63 10.78 -0.48
N ARG A 548 3.11 10.19 0.60
CA ARG A 548 3.36 8.80 1.02
C ARG A 548 2.04 8.03 1.05
N TRP A 549 2.18 6.71 1.09
CA TRP A 549 1.14 5.74 1.39
C TRP A 549 1.63 4.89 2.58
#